data_AF-A0A7S3US23-F1
#
_entry.id   AF-A0A7S3US23-F1
#
_cell.length_a   1.000
_cell.length_b   1.000
_cell.length_c   1.000
_cell.angle_alpha   90.00
_cell.angle_beta   90.00
_cell.angle_gamma   90.00
#
_symmetry.space_group_name_H-M   'P 1'
#
loop_
_entity.id
_entity.type
_entity.pdbx_description
1 polymer ?
#
loop_
_entity_poly.entity_id
_entity_poly.type
_entity_poly.pdbx_seq_one_letter_code
_entity_poly.pdbx_strand_id
1 'polypeptide(L)'
;ENWPFTKVASVADQALLSFALTVAEMTKSEAFVCQFSAQAMHRLYERMPGYKVKMGFGLHYGWAIEGAIGSERKIDASYISPHVNMSEFLESSTKGYGVGLLMSEAFYKLLSNAPKKYIRRVDRIKRTKSEDPMSLYTYDMVPERLALLLTQERRRGRKKSRRRSS
;
A
#
# COMPACT_ATOMS: atom_id res chain seq x y z
N GLU A 1 8.62 -14.82 -23.83
CA GLU A 1 9.66 -14.11 -23.05
C GLU A 1 9.48 -14.49 -21.58
N ASN A 2 10.28 -15.43 -21.07
CA ASN A 2 10.09 -16.00 -19.72
C ASN A 2 10.81 -15.12 -18.69
N TRP A 3 10.08 -14.16 -18.12
CA TRP A 3 10.56 -13.36 -17.01
C TRP A 3 10.74 -14.25 -15.76
N PRO A 4 11.88 -14.19 -15.04
CA PRO A 4 12.13 -15.10 -13.91
C PRO A 4 11.12 -14.82 -12.79
N PHE A 5 10.27 -15.80 -12.48
CA PHE A 5 9.23 -15.72 -11.45
C PHE A 5 9.78 -15.28 -10.07
N THR A 6 11.03 -15.61 -9.76
CA THR A 6 11.75 -15.15 -8.55
C THR A 6 11.93 -13.64 -8.50
N LYS A 7 12.14 -12.97 -9.64
CA LYS A 7 12.25 -11.51 -9.73
C LYS A 7 10.88 -10.85 -9.57
N VAL A 8 9.81 -11.42 -10.13
CA VAL A 8 8.43 -10.90 -9.93
C VAL A 8 8.02 -10.98 -8.47
N ALA A 9 8.23 -12.14 -7.84
CA ALA A 9 7.91 -12.33 -6.43
C ALA A 9 8.69 -11.34 -5.54
N SER A 10 9.98 -11.12 -5.85
CA SER A 10 10.78 -10.10 -5.17
C SER A 10 10.18 -8.69 -5.29
N VAL A 11 9.74 -8.29 -6.49
CA VAL A 11 9.12 -6.96 -6.70
C VAL A 11 7.76 -6.85 -6.01
N ALA A 12 6.92 -7.88 -6.09
CA ALA A 12 5.61 -7.89 -5.42
C ALA A 12 5.76 -7.84 -3.90
N ASP A 13 6.70 -8.61 -3.33
CA ASP A 13 7.01 -8.60 -1.90
C ASP A 13 7.55 -7.23 -1.46
N GLN A 14 8.43 -6.61 -2.25
CA GLN A 14 8.95 -5.26 -1.98
C GLN A 14 7.86 -4.20 -2.05
N ALA A 15 6.95 -4.29 -3.02
CA ALA A 15 5.80 -3.39 -3.13
C ALA A 15 4.89 -3.53 -1.90
N LEU A 16 4.54 -4.75 -1.51
CA LEU A 16 3.76 -4.98 -0.29
C LEU A 16 4.46 -4.40 0.95
N LEU A 17 5.77 -4.64 1.09
CA LEU A 17 6.56 -4.12 2.20
C LEU A 17 6.55 -2.59 2.22
N SER A 18 6.75 -1.91 1.08
CA SER A 18 6.80 -0.44 1.05
C SER A 18 5.48 0.19 1.51
N PHE A 19 4.34 -0.36 1.08
CA PHE A 19 3.03 0.11 1.54
C PHE A 19 2.78 -0.22 3.01
N ALA A 20 3.15 -1.41 3.48
CA ALA A 20 3.01 -1.77 4.89
C ALA A 20 3.85 -0.86 5.80
N LEU A 21 5.09 -0.56 5.41
CA LEU A 21 5.95 0.37 6.14
C LEU A 21 5.38 1.80 6.14
N THR A 22 4.80 2.22 5.02
CA THR A 22 4.14 3.54 4.91
C THR A 22 2.97 3.65 5.89
N VAL A 23 2.09 2.66 5.94
CA VAL A 23 0.98 2.63 6.90
C VAL A 23 1.50 2.68 8.33
N ALA A 24 2.52 1.88 8.67
CA ALA A 24 3.07 1.88 10.03
C ALA A 24 3.69 3.22 10.43
N GLU A 25 4.45 3.89 9.56
CA GLU A 25 4.98 5.21 9.88
C GLU A 25 3.91 6.29 9.93
N MET A 26 2.81 6.17 9.17
CA MET A 26 1.67 7.08 9.29
C MET A 26 0.98 6.92 10.65
N THR A 27 0.73 5.70 11.10
CA THR A 27 0.17 5.44 12.44
C THR A 27 1.10 5.98 13.53
N LYS A 28 2.41 5.77 13.42
CA LYS A 28 3.37 6.27 14.40
C LYS A 28 3.46 7.79 14.43
N SER A 29 3.39 8.42 13.27
CA SER A 29 3.52 9.87 13.13
C SER A 29 2.18 10.60 13.30
N GLU A 30 1.08 9.89 13.58
CA GLU A 30 -0.28 10.43 13.67
C GLU A 30 -0.35 11.64 14.61
N ALA A 31 0.22 11.54 15.81
CA ALA A 31 0.22 12.63 16.78
C ALA A 31 0.96 13.87 16.25
N PHE A 32 2.08 13.69 15.55
CA PHE A 32 2.83 14.79 14.96
C PHE A 32 2.06 15.44 13.82
N VAL A 33 1.47 14.65 12.91
CA VAL A 33 0.71 15.17 11.77
C VAL A 33 -0.53 15.93 12.26
N CYS A 34 -1.24 15.39 13.25
CA CYS A 34 -2.40 16.04 13.86
C CYS A 34 -2.04 17.22 14.78
N GLN A 35 -0.76 17.53 15.01
CA GLN A 35 -0.33 18.71 15.78
C GLN A 35 0.49 19.70 14.93
N PHE A 36 0.73 19.37 13.66
CA PHE A 36 1.55 20.20 12.77
C PHE A 36 1.02 21.63 12.64
N SER A 37 -0.31 21.81 12.66
CA SER A 37 -0.96 23.13 12.76
C SER A 37 -2.15 23.09 13.70
N ALA A 38 -2.02 23.70 14.88
CA ALA A 38 -3.09 23.78 15.87
C ALA A 38 -4.33 24.49 15.32
N GLN A 39 -4.16 25.54 14.52
CA GLN A 39 -5.27 26.29 13.93
C GLN A 39 -6.03 25.47 12.88
N ALA A 40 -5.31 24.77 11.99
CA ALA A 40 -5.93 23.89 11.00
C ALA A 40 -6.69 22.74 11.67
N MET A 41 -6.09 22.18 12.72
CA MET A 41 -6.67 21.08 13.48
C MET A 41 -7.90 21.48 14.30
N HIS A 42 -7.91 22.69 14.85
CA HIS A 42 -9.10 23.22 15.51
C HIS A 42 -10.29 23.29 14.55
N ARG A 43 -10.11 23.92 13.37
CA ARG A 43 -11.15 23.98 12.32
C ARG A 43 -11.59 22.59 11.84
N LEU A 44 -10.66 21.64 11.81
CA LEU A 44 -10.95 20.27 11.41
C LEU A 44 -11.77 19.54 12.47
N TYR A 45 -11.46 19.71 13.76
CA TYR A 45 -12.21 19.11 14.87
C TYR A 45 -13.58 19.75 15.08
N GLU A 46 -13.77 21.02 14.75
CA GLU A 46 -15.11 21.63 14.70
C GLU A 46 -16.02 20.92 13.69
N ARG A 47 -15.47 20.48 12.54
CA ARG A 47 -16.21 19.78 11.49
C ARG A 47 -16.26 18.27 11.67
N MET A 48 -15.20 17.69 12.22
CA MET A 48 -14.98 16.24 12.39
C MET A 48 -14.28 15.99 13.73
N PRO A 49 -15.03 15.90 14.83
CA PRO A 49 -14.49 15.62 16.15
C PRO A 49 -13.69 14.32 16.16
N GLY A 50 -12.49 14.34 16.74
CA GLY A 50 -11.63 13.15 16.81
C GLY A 50 -11.07 12.69 15.47
N TYR A 51 -10.95 13.59 14.49
CA TYR A 51 -10.31 13.31 13.21
C TYR A 51 -8.94 12.64 13.36
N LYS A 52 -8.73 11.59 12.56
CA LYS A 52 -7.46 10.88 12.43
C LYS A 52 -7.09 10.79 10.98
N VAL A 53 -5.82 11.04 10.66
CA VAL A 53 -5.31 10.84 9.30
C VAL A 53 -5.26 9.34 9.02
N LYS A 54 -5.96 8.91 7.98
CA LYS A 54 -5.96 7.53 7.49
C LYS A 54 -5.71 7.54 5.99
N MET A 55 -4.99 6.54 5.50
CA MET A 55 -4.78 6.31 4.07
C MET A 55 -5.20 4.89 3.70
N GLY A 56 -5.86 4.77 2.56
CA GLY A 56 -6.20 3.50 1.93
C GLY A 56 -5.20 3.18 0.83
N PHE A 57 -4.87 1.90 0.67
CA PHE A 57 -3.99 1.42 -0.38
C PHE A 57 -4.63 0.23 -1.12
N GLY A 58 -4.57 0.26 -2.45
CA GLY A 58 -5.02 -0.82 -3.33
C GLY A 58 -3.85 -1.39 -4.13
N LEU A 59 -3.63 -2.70 -4.06
CA LEU A 59 -2.57 -3.38 -4.80
C LEU A 59 -3.16 -4.42 -5.77
N HIS A 60 -2.88 -4.21 -7.04
CA HIS A 60 -3.28 -5.09 -8.12
C HIS A 60 -2.13 -5.35 -9.09
N TYR A 61 -2.24 -6.44 -9.84
CA TYR A 61 -1.33 -6.78 -10.92
C TYR A 61 -2.14 -7.15 -12.15
N GLY A 62 -1.76 -6.55 -13.27
CA GLY A 62 -2.30 -6.82 -14.58
C GLY A 62 -1.61 -5.97 -15.64
N TRP A 63 -1.98 -6.15 -16.91
CA TRP A 63 -1.40 -5.40 -18.01
C TRP A 63 -1.82 -3.93 -17.94
N ALA A 64 -1.00 -3.04 -18.46
CA ALA A 64 -1.35 -1.66 -18.73
C ALA A 64 -0.65 -1.17 -19.99
N ILE A 65 -1.28 -0.25 -20.71
CA ILE A 65 -0.64 0.47 -21.81
C ILE A 65 -0.11 1.77 -21.24
N GLU A 66 1.20 1.99 -21.41
CA GLU A 66 1.87 3.24 -21.07
C GLU A 66 1.83 4.19 -22.27
N GLY A 67 1.52 5.46 -22.02
CA GLY A 67 1.53 6.50 -23.04
C GLY A 67 1.74 7.88 -22.47
N ALA A 68 2.34 8.75 -23.28
CA ALA A 68 2.43 10.18 -22.98
C ALA A 68 1.06 10.82 -23.19
N ILE A 69 0.50 11.42 -22.14
CA ILE A 69 -0.77 12.16 -22.19
C ILE A 69 -0.49 13.59 -21.76
N GLY A 70 -1.01 14.54 -22.52
CA GLY A 70 -0.89 15.95 -22.17
C GLY A 70 -0.97 16.91 -23.36
N SER A 71 -0.57 18.14 -23.10
CA SER A 71 -0.47 19.21 -24.09
C SER A 71 1.00 19.41 -24.50
N GLU A 72 1.25 20.22 -25.52
CA GLU A 72 2.63 20.56 -25.95
C GLU A 72 3.52 21.07 -24.81
N ARG A 73 2.95 21.71 -23.78
CA ARG A 73 3.71 22.31 -22.67
C ARG A 73 3.79 21.44 -21.42
N LYS A 74 2.99 20.36 -21.33
CA LYS A 74 2.93 19.46 -20.18
C LYS A 74 2.54 18.07 -20.64
N ILE A 75 3.49 17.15 -20.58
CA ILE A 75 3.32 15.75 -20.98
C ILE A 75 3.67 14.89 -19.77
N ASP A 76 2.74 14.02 -19.37
CA ASP A 76 2.91 13.08 -18.27
C ASP A 76 2.84 11.64 -18.80
N ALA A 77 3.73 10.78 -18.31
CA ALA A 77 3.62 9.35 -18.56
C ALA A 77 2.42 8.79 -17.78
N SER A 78 1.43 8.28 -18.50
CA SER A 78 0.17 7.77 -17.94
C SER A 78 -0.02 6.32 -18.33
N TYR A 79 -0.74 5.58 -17.49
CA TYR A 79 -1.09 4.19 -17.72
C TYR A 79 -2.61 4.05 -17.83
N ILE A 80 -3.08 3.35 -18.87
CA ILE A 80 -4.50 3.10 -19.09
C ILE A 80 -4.73 1.59 -19.20
N SER A 81 -5.65 1.07 -18.38
CA SER A 81 -6.12 -0.31 -18.45
C SER A 81 -7.27 -0.56 -17.47
N PRO A 82 -8.16 -1.53 -17.74
CA PRO A 82 -9.10 -2.04 -16.74
C PRO A 82 -8.43 -2.47 -15.41
N HIS A 83 -7.15 -2.87 -15.46
CA HIS A 83 -6.36 -3.22 -14.27
C HIS A 83 -5.98 -1.99 -13.43
N VAL A 84 -5.82 -0.80 -14.03
CA VAL A 84 -5.62 0.45 -13.27
C VAL A 84 -6.91 0.78 -12.49
N ASN A 85 -8.06 0.65 -13.14
CA ASN A 85 -9.36 0.84 -12.50
C ASN A 85 -9.61 -0.18 -11.37
N MET A 86 -9.03 -1.39 -11.46
CA MET A 86 -9.07 -2.37 -10.36
C MET A 86 -8.26 -1.89 -9.15
N SER A 87 -7.07 -1.32 -9.34
CA SER A 87 -6.29 -0.72 -8.24
C SER A 87 -7.05 0.39 -7.54
N GLU A 88 -7.70 1.28 -8.30
CA GLU A 88 -8.55 2.36 -7.78
C GLU A 88 -9.76 1.82 -7.00
N PHE A 89 -10.42 0.79 -7.54
CA PHE A 89 -11.51 0.11 -6.85
C PHE A 89 -11.05 -0.48 -5.51
N LEU A 90 -9.87 -1.12 -5.47
CA LEU A 90 -9.33 -1.68 -4.22
C LEU A 90 -9.02 -0.59 -3.21
N GLU A 91 -8.41 0.52 -3.63
CA GLU A 91 -8.12 1.66 -2.75
C GLU A 91 -9.41 2.23 -2.16
N SER A 92 -10.40 2.54 -2.99
CA SER A 92 -11.66 3.12 -2.52
C SER A 92 -12.45 2.17 -1.60
N SER A 93 -12.38 0.87 -1.89
CA SER A 93 -13.02 -0.19 -1.09
C SER A 93 -12.43 -0.32 0.32
N THR A 94 -11.19 0.13 0.55
CA THR A 94 -10.55 0.07 1.88
C THR A 94 -11.42 0.72 2.96
N LYS A 95 -12.12 1.82 2.62
CA LYS A 95 -13.03 2.54 3.52
C LYS A 95 -14.21 1.69 3.95
N GLY A 96 -14.82 0.96 3.01
CA GLY A 96 -15.95 0.07 3.29
C GLY A 96 -15.56 -1.15 4.14
N TYR A 97 -14.38 -1.72 3.88
CA TYR A 97 -13.87 -2.86 4.64
C TYR A 97 -13.17 -2.49 5.96
N GLY A 98 -12.92 -1.20 6.21
CA GLY A 98 -12.25 -0.73 7.43
C GLY A 98 -10.79 -1.18 7.56
N VAL A 99 -10.10 -1.42 6.44
CA VAL A 99 -8.69 -1.86 6.41
C VAL A 99 -7.81 -0.79 5.76
N GLY A 100 -6.51 -0.75 6.06
CA GLY A 100 -5.60 0.21 5.43
C GLY A 100 -5.09 -0.22 4.04
N LEU A 101 -5.20 -1.52 3.72
CA LEU A 101 -4.63 -2.07 2.49
C LEU A 101 -5.48 -3.23 1.97
N LEU A 102 -5.82 -3.20 0.68
CA LEU A 102 -6.47 -4.30 -0.03
C LEU A 102 -5.64 -4.75 -1.22
N MET A 103 -5.65 -6.07 -1.44
CA MET A 103 -4.97 -6.74 -2.53
C MET A 103 -5.95 -7.59 -3.32
N SER A 104 -5.83 -7.55 -4.64
CA SER A 104 -6.49 -8.53 -5.51
C SER A 104 -5.89 -9.93 -5.37
N GLU A 105 -6.68 -10.95 -5.72
CA GLU A 105 -6.20 -12.33 -5.86
C GLU A 105 -5.02 -12.48 -6.83
N ALA A 106 -5.03 -11.72 -7.94
CA ALA A 106 -3.91 -11.72 -8.90
C ALA A 106 -2.60 -11.28 -8.24
N PHE A 107 -2.63 -10.18 -7.49
CA PHE A 107 -1.46 -9.69 -6.75
C PHE A 107 -1.03 -10.68 -5.65
N TYR A 108 -1.98 -11.23 -4.89
CA TYR A 108 -1.70 -12.23 -3.86
C TYR A 108 -0.96 -13.46 -4.41
N LYS A 109 -1.34 -13.93 -5.60
CA LYS A 109 -0.69 -15.09 -6.24
C LYS A 109 0.77 -14.83 -6.59
N LEU A 110 1.16 -13.58 -6.88
CA LEU A 110 2.54 -13.21 -7.19
C LEU A 110 3.48 -13.21 -5.98
N LEU A 111 2.94 -13.02 -4.77
CA LEU A 111 3.75 -12.94 -3.56
C LEU A 111 4.47 -14.26 -3.28
N SER A 112 5.66 -14.15 -2.66
CA SER A 112 6.34 -15.33 -2.12
C SER A 112 5.61 -15.89 -0.89
N ASN A 113 6.02 -17.08 -0.42
CA ASN A 113 5.38 -17.73 0.72
C ASN A 113 5.62 -17.02 2.06
N ALA A 114 6.65 -16.18 2.15
CA ALA A 114 7.00 -15.49 3.39
C ALA A 114 5.93 -14.46 3.85
N PRO A 115 5.54 -13.46 3.03
CA PRO A 115 4.52 -12.48 3.42
C PRO A 115 3.11 -13.09 3.51
N LYS A 116 2.82 -14.16 2.76
CA LYS A 116 1.50 -14.83 2.76
C LYS A 116 1.04 -15.30 4.14
N LYS A 117 1.96 -15.54 5.08
CA LYS A 117 1.65 -15.90 6.48
C LYS A 117 0.96 -14.79 7.27
N TYR A 118 1.10 -13.55 6.83
CA TYR A 118 0.51 -12.35 7.46
C TYR A 118 -0.64 -11.77 6.64
N ILE A 119 -1.14 -12.53 5.66
CA ILE A 119 -2.21 -12.12 4.78
C ILE A 119 -3.43 -12.99 5.05
N ARG A 120 -4.58 -12.34 5.21
CA ARG A 120 -5.87 -13.02 5.29
C ARG A 120 -6.74 -12.65 4.09
N ARG A 121 -7.64 -13.55 3.72
CA ARG A 121 -8.73 -13.25 2.79
C ARG A 121 -9.77 -12.41 3.53
N VAL A 122 -10.17 -11.29 2.93
CA VAL A 122 -11.20 -10.39 3.45
C VAL A 122 -12.56 -10.81 2.91
N ASP A 123 -12.66 -11.02 1.61
CA ASP A 123 -13.93 -11.27 0.93
C ASP A 123 -13.73 -11.99 -0.41
N ARG A 124 -14.81 -12.39 -1.06
CA ARG A 124 -14.85 -12.84 -2.45
C ARG A 124 -15.97 -12.13 -3.19
N ILE A 125 -15.60 -11.29 -4.14
CA ILE A 125 -16.51 -10.36 -4.81
C ILE A 125 -16.65 -10.68 -6.30
N LYS A 126 -17.73 -10.18 -6.91
CA LYS A 126 -17.96 -10.15 -8.35
C LYS A 126 -18.44 -8.76 -8.73
N ARG A 127 -17.64 -7.96 -9.45
CA ARG A 127 -17.99 -6.54 -9.73
C ARG A 127 -18.99 -6.40 -10.87
N THR A 128 -18.94 -7.27 -11.86
CA THR A 128 -19.84 -7.26 -13.02
C THR A 128 -20.33 -8.67 -13.32
N LYS A 129 -21.54 -8.79 -13.89
CA LYS A 129 -22.13 -10.11 -14.21
C LYS A 129 -21.25 -10.97 -15.11
N SER A 130 -20.45 -10.35 -15.97
CA SER A 130 -19.51 -10.99 -16.91
C SER A 130 -18.12 -11.29 -16.34
N GLU A 131 -17.71 -10.68 -15.22
CA GLU A 131 -16.40 -10.92 -14.62
C GLU A 131 -16.43 -12.17 -13.72
N ASP A 132 -15.33 -12.93 -13.66
CA ASP A 132 -15.23 -14.04 -12.71
C ASP A 132 -15.11 -13.55 -11.25
N PRO A 133 -15.69 -14.27 -10.27
CA PRO A 133 -15.55 -13.89 -8.87
C PRO A 133 -14.09 -13.98 -8.41
N MET A 134 -13.58 -12.91 -7.80
CA MET A 134 -12.21 -12.82 -7.30
C MET A 134 -12.16 -12.64 -5.79
N SER A 135 -11.14 -13.19 -5.16
CA SER A 135 -10.90 -13.00 -3.72
C SER A 135 -10.16 -11.67 -3.45
N LEU A 136 -10.53 -11.02 -2.36
CA LEU A 136 -9.83 -9.86 -1.79
C LEU A 136 -9.01 -10.29 -0.59
N TYR A 137 -7.81 -9.73 -0.47
CA TYR A 137 -6.88 -10.02 0.61
C TYR A 137 -6.43 -8.74 1.30
N THR A 138 -6.04 -8.84 2.57
CA THR A 138 -5.41 -7.75 3.30
C THR A 138 -4.20 -8.26 4.04
N TYR A 139 -3.23 -7.38 4.27
CA TYR A 139 -2.07 -7.67 5.09
C TYR A 139 -2.38 -7.21 6.51
N ASP A 140 -2.39 -8.15 7.46
CA ASP A 140 -2.64 -7.86 8.86
C ASP A 140 -1.42 -7.15 9.45
N MET A 141 -1.43 -5.82 9.35
CA MET A 141 -0.45 -4.96 9.97
C MET A 141 -0.75 -4.94 11.46
N VAL A 142 0.06 -5.63 12.26
CA VAL A 142 0.16 -5.34 13.70
C VAL A 142 1.14 -4.16 13.82
N PRO A 143 0.65 -2.92 13.97
CA PRO A 143 1.48 -1.72 13.83
C PRO A 143 2.66 -1.71 14.82
N GLU A 144 2.44 -2.26 16.03
CA GLU A 144 3.45 -2.38 17.07
C GLU A 144 4.60 -3.29 16.64
N ARG A 145 4.30 -4.39 15.94
CA ARG A 145 5.30 -5.38 15.49
C ARG A 145 6.13 -4.84 14.34
N LEU A 146 5.56 -4.02 13.46
CA LEU A 146 6.28 -3.42 12.33
C LEU A 146 7.15 -2.22 12.74
N ALA A 147 6.66 -1.39 13.68
CA ALA A 147 7.45 -0.32 14.27
C ALA A 147 8.73 -0.84 14.96
N LEU A 148 8.63 -1.97 15.67
CA LEU A 148 9.78 -2.64 16.28
C LEU A 148 10.81 -3.10 15.24
N LEU A 149 10.37 -3.71 14.14
CA LEU A 149 11.26 -4.16 13.06
C LEU A 149 11.99 -2.97 12.41
N LEU A 150 11.29 -1.86 12.16
CA LEU A 150 11.88 -0.63 11.63
C LEU A 150 12.92 -0.01 12.57
N THR A 151 12.65 0.01 13.88
CA THR A 151 13.62 0.50 14.88
C THR A 151 14.87 -0.39 14.92
N GLN A 152 14.72 -1.71 14.77
CA GLN A 152 15.85 -2.64 14.74
C GLN A 152 16.70 -2.47 13.48
N GLU A 153 16.09 -2.30 12.30
CA GLU A 153 16.83 -2.09 11.05
C GLU A 153 17.54 -0.73 11.00
N ARG A 154 16.91 0.36 11.48
CA ARG A 154 17.60 1.67 11.63
C ARG A 154 18.83 1.56 12.54
N ARG A 155 18.74 0.79 13.63
CA ARG A 155 19.87 0.52 14.54
C ARG A 155 20.98 -0.31 13.87
N ARG A 156 20.63 -1.30 13.05
CA ARG A 156 21.58 -2.14 12.30
C ARG A 156 22.29 -1.35 11.19
N GLY A 157 21.57 -0.54 10.42
CA GLY A 157 22.14 0.36 9.41
C GLY A 157 23.14 1.36 10.01
N ARG A 158 22.79 1.95 11.16
CA ARG A 158 23.67 2.89 11.89
C ARG A 158 24.94 2.22 12.44
N LYS A 159 24.86 0.94 12.86
CA LYS A 159 26.02 0.13 13.27
C LYS A 159 26.92 -0.26 12.09
N LYS A 160 26.35 -0.60 10.92
CA LYS A 160 27.13 -0.90 9.71
C LYS A 160 27.85 0.33 9.14
N SER A 161 27.21 1.50 9.17
CA SER A 161 27.82 2.77 8.76
C SER A 161 29.02 3.14 9.64
N ARG A 162 28.90 3.03 10.97
CA ARG A 162 30.01 3.32 11.91
C ARG A 162 31.20 2.35 11.80
N ARG A 163 30.99 1.13 11.29
CA ARG A 163 32.05 0.13 11.07
C ARG A 163 32.78 0.28 9.72
N ARG A 164 32.26 1.08 8.80
CA ARG A 164 32.90 1.37 7.49
C ARG A 164 33.71 2.66 7.50
N SER A 165 33.57 3.46 8.55
CA SER A 165 34.26 4.73 8.77
C SER A 165 35.38 4.60 9.83
N SER A 166 35.83 3.37 10.11
CA SER A 166 36.92 3.01 11.04
C SER A 166 37.76 1.96 10.35
#